data_AF-A0A2R6JJX3-F1
#
_entry.id   AF-A0A2R6JJX3-F1
#
_cell.length_a   1.000
_cell.length_b   1.000
_cell.length_c   1.000
_cell.angle_alpha   90.00
_cell.angle_beta   90.00
_cell.angle_gamma   90.00
#
_symmetry.space_group_name_H-M   'P 1'
#
loop_
_entity.id
_entity.type
_entity.pdbx_description
1 polymer ?
#
loop_
_entity_poly.entity_id
_entity_poly.type
_entity_poly.pdbx_seq_one_letter_code
_entity_poly.pdbx_strand_id
1 'polypeptide(L)'
;MNLVSAPESLDCSTCEEQITDEGYVPATEREAGYEPRGEDAVCDACGFNEVGMMGCAPELDDVDTMGAADVLLYVRRTDGGLEVVSVKE
;
A
#
# COMPACT_ATOMS: atom_id res chain seq x y z
N MET A 1 -10.98 0.74 8.38
CA MET A 1 -9.98 1.65 9.00
C MET A 1 -10.12 3.04 8.39
N ASN A 2 -9.59 4.10 9.02
CA ASN A 2 -9.69 5.47 8.48
C ASN A 2 -8.35 5.93 7.89
N LEU A 3 -8.40 6.56 6.71
CA LEU A 3 -7.23 7.20 6.09
C LEU A 3 -7.25 8.68 6.44
N VAL A 4 -6.09 9.22 6.87
CA VAL A 4 -5.91 10.65 7.10
C VAL A 4 -5.92 11.42 5.78
N SER A 5 -5.46 10.77 4.72
CA SER A 5 -5.46 11.28 3.35
C SER A 5 -5.65 10.11 2.37
N ALA A 6 -6.38 10.36 1.28
CA ALA A 6 -6.52 9.40 0.19
C ALA A 6 -5.76 9.95 -1.03
N PRO A 7 -4.62 9.35 -1.43
CA PRO A 7 -3.89 9.81 -2.60
C PRO A 7 -4.76 9.66 -3.87
N GLU A 8 -4.78 10.71 -4.69
CA GLU A 8 -5.63 10.78 -5.89
C GLU A 8 -5.25 9.72 -6.92
N SER A 9 -3.95 9.42 -7.05
CA SER A 9 -3.39 8.30 -7.81
C SER A 9 -2.46 7.48 -6.92
N LEU A 10 -2.30 6.21 -7.26
CA LEU A 10 -1.28 5.34 -6.70
C LEU A 10 -0.54 4.74 -7.89
N ASP A 11 0.76 4.91 -7.94
CA ASP A 11 1.60 4.37 -9.00
C ASP A 11 2.54 3.35 -8.37
N CYS A 12 2.66 2.18 -8.99
CA CYS A 12 3.47 1.11 -8.44
C CYS A 12 4.96 1.50 -8.51
N SER A 13 5.65 1.50 -7.38
CA SER A 13 7.08 1.78 -7.30
C SER A 13 7.95 0.75 -8.03
N THR A 14 7.41 -0.45 -8.32
CA THR A 14 8.12 -1.55 -8.99
C THR A 14 7.97 -1.51 -10.51
N CYS A 15 6.75 -1.44 -11.03
CA CYS A 15 6.49 -1.49 -12.48
C CYS A 15 6.03 -0.15 -13.08
N GLU A 16 5.90 0.90 -12.27
CA GLU A 16 5.46 2.25 -12.66
C GLU A 16 4.03 2.30 -13.23
N GLU A 17 3.27 1.20 -13.16
CA GLU A 17 1.86 1.16 -13.57
C GLU A 17 0.95 1.73 -12.49
N GLN A 18 -0.10 2.41 -12.93
CA GLN A 18 -1.12 2.94 -12.03
C GLN A 18 -1.93 1.81 -11.39
N ILE A 19 -2.05 1.87 -10.06
CA ILE A 19 -2.86 0.95 -9.25
C ILE A 19 -4.31 1.41 -9.31
N THR A 20 -5.09 0.75 -10.17
CA THR A 20 -6.50 1.07 -10.40
C THR A 20 -7.49 0.18 -9.64
N ASP A 21 -7.05 -0.96 -9.09
CA ASP A 21 -7.91 -1.93 -8.42
C ASP A 21 -7.42 -2.24 -6.99
N GLU A 22 -6.40 -3.07 -6.82
CA GLU A 22 -5.87 -3.48 -5.51
C GLU A 22 -4.34 -3.30 -5.42
N GLY A 23 -3.84 -3.04 -4.22
CA GLY A 23 -2.41 -2.89 -3.97
C GLY A 23 -2.05 -2.78 -2.50
N TYR A 24 -0.74 -2.71 -2.27
CA TYR A 24 -0.11 -2.59 -0.97
C TYR A 24 0.47 -1.19 -0.84
N VAL A 25 0.15 -0.49 0.25
CA VAL A 25 0.60 0.88 0.49
C VAL A 25 1.16 0.99 1.89
N PRO A 26 2.47 1.23 2.05
CA PRO A 26 3.03 1.49 3.37
C PRO A 26 2.47 2.82 3.90
N ALA A 27 2.22 2.87 5.20
CA ALA A 27 1.61 4.02 5.84
C ALA A 27 2.21 4.29 7.22
N THR A 28 2.22 5.56 7.61
CA THR A 28 2.55 5.97 8.97
C THR A 28 1.28 6.02 9.79
N GLU A 29 1.27 5.42 10.97
CA GLU A 29 0.14 5.49 11.88
C GLU A 29 0.11 6.87 12.57
N ARG A 30 -1.05 7.52 12.52
CA ARG A 30 -1.31 8.82 13.15
C ARG A 30 -2.52 8.71 14.08
N GLU A 31 -2.66 9.67 15.00
CA GLU A 31 -3.81 9.71 15.93
C GLU A 31 -5.17 9.73 15.20
N ALA A 32 -5.22 10.28 13.97
CA ALA A 32 -6.44 10.40 13.17
C ALA A 32 -6.71 9.21 12.22
N GLY A 33 -5.77 8.26 12.11
CA GLY A 33 -5.82 7.13 11.18
C GLY A 33 -4.47 6.88 10.50
N TYR A 34 -4.49 6.28 9.31
CA TYR A 34 -3.27 5.98 8.55
C TYR A 34 -2.97 7.06 7.52
N GLU A 35 -1.70 7.47 7.44
CA GLU A 35 -1.19 8.39 6.42
C GLU A 35 -0.44 7.57 5.35
N PRO A 36 -1.11 7.22 4.22
CA PRO A 36 -0.53 6.37 3.20
C PRO A 36 0.58 7.10 2.42
N ARG A 37 1.68 6.38 2.19
CA ARG A 37 2.82 6.81 1.39
C ARG A 37 2.65 6.28 -0.03
N GLY A 38 1.98 7.06 -0.86
CA GLY A 38 1.67 6.66 -2.25
C GLY A 38 2.90 6.46 -3.14
N GLU A 39 4.04 7.08 -2.81
CA GLU A 39 5.31 6.94 -3.54
C GLU A 39 5.94 5.55 -3.43
N ASP A 40 5.62 4.84 -2.34
CA ASP A 40 6.15 3.51 -2.02
C ASP A 40 5.10 2.42 -2.29
N ALA A 41 3.98 2.75 -2.96
CA ALA A 41 2.89 1.82 -3.22
C ALA A 41 3.30 0.72 -4.21
N VAL A 42 2.75 -0.48 -4.03
CA VAL A 42 3.01 -1.64 -4.88
C VAL A 42 1.69 -2.25 -5.35
N CYS A 43 1.55 -2.52 -6.65
CA CYS A 43 0.35 -3.14 -7.19
C CYS A 43 0.23 -4.58 -6.69
N ASP A 44 -0.99 -5.14 -6.69
CA ASP A 44 -1.19 -6.52 -6.22
C ASP A 44 -0.29 -7.53 -6.96
N ALA A 45 -0.11 -7.36 -8.28
CA ALA A 45 0.71 -8.25 -9.09
C ALA A 45 2.20 -8.23 -8.71
N CYS A 46 2.83 -7.05 -8.59
CA CYS A 46 4.23 -6.94 -8.13
C CYS A 46 4.35 -7.36 -6.66
N GLY A 47 3.35 -7.05 -5.84
CA GLY A 47 3.27 -7.48 -4.45
C GLY A 47 3.35 -9.00 -4.31
N PHE A 48 2.59 -9.76 -5.09
CA PHE A 48 2.59 -11.22 -5.03
C PHE A 48 3.78 -11.89 -5.73
N ASN A 49 4.37 -11.26 -6.75
CA ASN A 49 5.37 -11.90 -7.60
C ASN A 49 6.81 -11.44 -7.35
N GLU A 50 7.03 -10.13 -7.19
CA GLU A 50 8.37 -9.54 -7.11
C GLU A 50 8.76 -9.17 -5.68
N VAL A 51 7.84 -8.56 -4.94
CA VAL A 51 8.09 -8.03 -3.60
C VAL A 51 7.87 -9.10 -2.54
N GLY A 52 6.72 -9.79 -2.60
CA GLY A 52 6.44 -10.92 -1.73
C GLY A 52 7.20 -12.18 -2.12
N MET A 53 7.22 -13.17 -1.23
CA MET A 53 7.95 -14.44 -1.43
C MET A 53 7.28 -15.37 -2.47
N MET A 54 7.32 -15.03 -3.76
CA MET A 54 6.83 -15.82 -4.89
C MET A 54 5.46 -16.51 -4.63
N GLY A 55 4.40 -15.71 -4.59
CA GLY A 55 3.02 -16.19 -4.40
C GLY A 55 2.44 -15.87 -3.02
N CYS A 56 3.15 -15.10 -2.20
CA CYS A 56 2.64 -14.55 -0.94
C CYS A 56 2.50 -13.03 -1.05
N ALA A 57 1.53 -12.46 -0.33
CA ALA A 57 1.45 -11.03 -0.15
C ALA A 57 2.73 -10.49 0.53
N PRO A 58 3.20 -9.30 0.18
CA PRO A 58 4.39 -8.71 0.77
C PRO A 58 4.16 -8.33 2.24
N GLU A 59 5.24 -8.28 3.00
CA GLU A 59 5.31 -7.74 4.36
C GLU A 59 5.80 -6.29 4.33
N LEU A 60 5.66 -5.56 5.44
CA LEU A 60 6.05 -4.15 5.52
C LEU A 60 7.52 -3.95 5.15
N ASP A 61 8.41 -4.78 5.70
CA ASP A 61 9.85 -4.75 5.44
C ASP A 61 10.22 -4.99 3.97
N ASP A 62 9.33 -5.64 3.18
CA ASP A 62 9.58 -5.87 1.76
C ASP A 62 9.36 -4.59 0.92
N VAL A 63 8.54 -3.66 1.41
CA VAL A 63 8.11 -2.45 0.69
C VAL A 63 8.75 -1.18 1.26
N ASP A 64 8.87 -1.10 2.58
CA ASP A 64 9.43 0.05 3.28
C ASP A 64 10.93 -0.12 3.55
N THR A 65 11.73 0.00 2.49
CA THR A 65 13.19 -0.14 2.57
C THR A 65 13.88 0.91 3.45
N MET A 66 13.20 2.00 3.78
CA MET A 66 13.73 3.07 4.63
C MET A 66 13.28 2.97 6.10
N GLY A 67 12.37 2.06 6.44
CA GLY A 67 11.80 1.94 7.79
C GLY A 67 11.06 3.19 8.24
N ALA A 68 10.39 3.89 7.31
CA ALA A 68 9.68 5.14 7.55
C ALA A 68 8.16 4.96 7.74
N ALA A 69 7.65 3.76 7.49
CA ALA A 69 6.26 3.39 7.70
C ALA A 69 6.12 2.51 8.95
N ASP A 70 4.94 2.60 9.58
CA ASP A 70 4.63 1.81 10.77
C ASP A 70 3.83 0.55 10.40
N VAL A 71 3.09 0.59 9.29
CA VAL A 71 2.20 -0.49 8.84
C VAL A 71 2.16 -0.60 7.32
N LEU A 72 1.82 -1.79 6.82
CA LEU A 72 1.49 -2.03 5.43
C LEU A 72 -0.03 -2.20 5.26
N LEU A 73 -0.64 -1.33 4.46
CA LEU A 73 -2.06 -1.38 4.15
C LEU A 73 -2.28 -2.19 2.87
N TYR A 74 -3.20 -3.16 2.91
CA TYR A 74 -3.80 -3.70 1.70
C TYR A 74 -5.04 -2.86 1.39
N VAL A 75 -5.03 -2.20 0.25
CA VAL A 75 -6.06 -1.23 -0.16
C VAL A 75 -6.74 -1.65 -1.45
N ARG A 76 -7.98 -1.22 -1.59
CA ARG A 76 -8.78 -1.37 -2.79
C ARG A 76 -9.31 -0.02 -3.25
N ARG A 77 -9.17 0.28 -4.54
CA ARG A 77 -9.79 1.44 -5.21
C ARG A 77 -11.28 1.18 -5.40
N THR A 78 -12.07 2.18 -5.05
CA THR A 78 -13.52 2.23 -5.24
C THR A 78 -13.90 3.58 -5.87
N ASP A 79 -15.13 3.72 -6.36
CA ASP A 79 -15.65 5.01 -6.83
C ASP A 79 -15.59 6.13 -5.77
N GLY A 80 -15.51 5.76 -4.49
CA GLY A 80 -15.40 6.68 -3.35
C GLY A 80 -13.96 6.99 -2.90
N GLY A 81 -12.95 6.42 -3.54
CA GLY A 81 -11.54 6.57 -3.17
C GLY A 81 -10.90 5.26 -2.72
N LEU A 82 -9.96 5.35 -1.78
CA LEU A 82 -9.22 4.19 -1.25
C LEU A 82 -9.91 3.60 -0.03
N GLU A 83 -10.22 2.31 -0.11
CA GLU A 83 -10.72 1.51 0.99
C GLU A 83 -9.58 0.65 1.56
N VAL A 84 -9.40 0.66 2.88
CA VAL A 84 -8.44 -0.22 3.55
C VAL A 84 -9.10 -1.57 3.84
N VAL A 85 -8.60 -2.61 3.19
CA VAL A 85 -9.10 -3.99 3.30
C VAL A 85 -8.39 -4.74 4.43
N SER A 86 -7.07 -4.55 4.57
CA SER A 86 -6.26 -5.18 5.61
C SER A 86 -5.11 -4.30 6.06
N VAL A 87 -4.60 -4.55 7.25
CA VAL A 87 -3.44 -3.86 7.84
C VAL A 87 -2.50 -4.94 8.35
N LYS A 88 -1.21 -4.76 8.08
CA LYS A 88 -0.12 -5.61 8.57
C LYS A 88 0.87 -4.71 9.31
N GLU A 89 1.31 -5.17 10.48
CA GLU A 89 2.31 -4.53 11.34
C GLU A 89 3.63 -5.29 11.22
#